data_AF-A0A536VI62-F1
#
_entry.id   AF-A0A536VI62-F1
#
_cell.length_a   1.000
_cell.length_b   1.000
_cell.length_c   1.000
_cell.angle_alpha   90.00
_cell.angle_beta   90.00
_cell.angle_gamma   90.00
#
_symmetry.space_group_name_H-M   'P 1'
#
loop_
_entity.id
_entity.type
_entity.pdbx_description
1 polymer ?
#
loop_
_entity_poly.entity_id
_entity_poly.type
_entity_poly.pdbx_seq_one_letter_code
_entity_poly.pdbx_strand_id
1 'polypeptide(L)'
;MTLVGCTAALIAQVALAANVKVTPLGGQDGEFCPQDRALIFEDPNGTRILYDAGRTVAGPNDPRLGKIDIILVSHMHGDHVGNAHNKEPNSGSCANPDVSVSALPNSNTANIALAKKAKIVTGSEMPPFFAGRLKANGGDPRDSILARFGASVKVGGVTIATVTALHSNGLDPDYIGGELGKSMK
;
A
#
# COMPACT_ATOMS: atom_id res chain seq x y z
N MET A 1 67.92 -14.28 5.03
CA MET A 1 66.80 -13.44 5.49
C MET A 1 65.60 -13.80 4.63
N THR A 2 64.80 -14.76 5.08
CA THR A 2 63.76 -15.41 4.28
C THR A 2 62.43 -14.73 4.60
N LEU A 3 61.95 -13.88 3.69
CA LEU A 3 60.62 -13.28 3.82
C LEU A 3 59.56 -14.30 3.37
N VAL A 4 58.81 -14.82 4.34
CA VAL A 4 57.60 -15.60 4.09
C VAL A 4 56.49 -14.61 3.73
N GLY A 5 56.11 -14.57 2.46
CA GLY A 5 54.96 -13.80 2.00
C GLY A 5 53.66 -14.46 2.43
N CYS A 6 52.89 -13.80 3.28
CA CYS A 6 51.55 -14.23 3.67
C CYS A 6 50.55 -13.74 2.62
N THR A 7 50.16 -14.60 1.68
CA THR A 7 49.09 -14.33 0.71
C THR A 7 47.74 -14.44 1.42
N ALA A 8 47.19 -13.30 1.86
CA ALA A 8 45.81 -13.22 2.31
C ALA A 8 44.87 -13.39 1.10
N ALA A 9 44.24 -14.56 0.98
CA ALA A 9 43.20 -14.80 -0.01
C ALA A 9 41.96 -13.96 0.34
N LEU A 10 41.72 -12.89 -0.41
CA LEU A 10 40.44 -12.18 -0.42
C LEU A 10 39.38 -13.10 -1.02
N ILE A 11 38.62 -13.77 -0.15
CA ILE A 11 37.40 -14.46 -0.55
C ILE A 11 36.38 -13.36 -0.84
N ALA A 12 36.17 -13.05 -2.12
CA ALA A 12 35.09 -12.19 -2.54
C ALA A 12 33.76 -12.87 -2.17
N GLN A 13 33.08 -12.36 -1.13
CA GLN A 13 31.70 -12.75 -0.87
C GLN A 13 30.87 -12.30 -2.07
N VAL A 14 30.31 -13.26 -2.80
CA VAL A 14 29.26 -12.98 -3.78
C VAL A 14 28.13 -12.35 -2.98
N ALA A 15 27.94 -11.05 -3.12
CA ALA A 15 26.72 -10.40 -2.66
C ALA A 15 25.58 -11.00 -3.48
N LEU A 16 24.89 -12.00 -2.93
CA LEU A 16 23.64 -12.48 -3.49
C LEU A 16 22.70 -11.27 -3.47
N ALA A 17 22.39 -10.73 -4.65
CA ALA A 17 21.34 -9.74 -4.79
C ALA A 17 20.08 -10.36 -4.18
N ALA A 18 19.66 -9.84 -3.04
CA ALA A 18 18.51 -10.36 -2.34
C ALA A 18 17.26 -9.89 -3.11
N ASN A 19 16.52 -10.84 -3.67
CA ASN A 19 15.42 -10.55 -4.59
C ASN A 19 14.19 -10.01 -3.82
N VAL A 20 13.58 -8.94 -4.33
CA VAL A 20 12.24 -8.53 -3.91
C VAL A 20 11.22 -9.38 -4.65
N LYS A 21 10.32 -10.04 -3.92
CA LYS A 21 9.20 -10.75 -4.54
C LYS A 21 8.05 -9.76 -4.76
N VAL A 22 7.56 -9.67 -5.99
CA VAL A 22 6.41 -8.85 -6.36
C VAL A 22 5.25 -9.76 -6.70
N THR A 23 4.12 -9.60 -6.01
CA THR A 23 2.91 -10.39 -6.23
C THR A 23 1.77 -9.47 -6.63
N PRO A 24 1.26 -9.53 -7.87
CA PRO A 24 0.05 -8.81 -8.23
C PRO A 24 -1.13 -9.38 -7.45
N LEU A 25 -1.95 -8.49 -6.91
CA LEU A 25 -3.11 -8.83 -6.07
C LEU A 25 -4.40 -8.34 -6.74
N GLY A 26 -4.59 -8.76 -7.99
CA GLY A 26 -5.77 -8.39 -8.77
C GLY A 26 -7.07 -8.97 -8.23
N GLY A 27 -8.20 -8.51 -8.77
CA GLY A 27 -9.52 -9.01 -8.40
C GLY A 27 -9.78 -10.44 -8.86
N GLN A 28 -9.14 -10.88 -9.95
CA GLN A 28 -9.34 -12.17 -10.60
C GLN A 28 -8.05 -13.00 -10.62
N ASP A 29 -8.17 -14.31 -10.40
CA ASP A 29 -7.04 -15.23 -10.40
C ASP A 29 -6.44 -15.38 -11.80
N GLY A 30 -5.11 -15.32 -11.88
CA GLY A 30 -4.36 -15.46 -13.14
C GLY A 30 -4.35 -14.21 -14.03
N GLU A 31 -5.03 -13.13 -13.64
CA GLU A 31 -5.12 -11.89 -14.40
C GLU A 31 -4.68 -10.67 -13.59
N PHE A 32 -4.36 -9.58 -14.30
CA PHE A 32 -4.22 -8.25 -13.71
C PHE A 32 -5.06 -7.28 -14.52
N CYS A 33 -6.26 -7.02 -14.01
CA CYS A 33 -7.36 -6.37 -14.70
C CYS A 33 -7.23 -4.85 -14.77
N PRO A 34 -7.99 -4.17 -15.65
CA PRO A 34 -7.88 -2.71 -15.81
C PRO A 34 -8.13 -1.89 -14.54
N GLN A 35 -8.87 -2.42 -13.57
CA GLN A 35 -9.11 -1.77 -12.28
C GLN A 35 -8.16 -2.22 -11.17
N ASP A 36 -7.29 -3.20 -11.44
CA ASP A 36 -6.33 -3.67 -10.45
C ASP A 36 -5.20 -2.67 -10.29
N ARG A 37 -4.90 -2.36 -9.03
CA ARG A 37 -3.77 -1.53 -8.60
C ARG A 37 -2.86 -2.28 -7.64
N ALA A 38 -3.43 -3.26 -6.95
CA ALA A 38 -2.81 -3.83 -5.77
C ALA A 38 -1.61 -4.71 -6.11
N LEU A 39 -0.49 -4.44 -5.45
CA LEU A 39 0.72 -5.25 -5.49
C LEU A 39 1.19 -5.51 -4.06
N ILE A 40 1.70 -6.71 -3.79
CA ILE A 40 2.48 -6.99 -2.57
C ILE A 40 3.96 -7.08 -2.95
N PHE A 41 4.78 -6.25 -2.32
CA PHE A 41 6.24 -6.36 -2.33
C PHE A 41 6.69 -7.06 -1.05
N GLU A 42 7.55 -8.05 -1.16
CA GLU A 42 8.20 -8.71 -0.03
C GLU A 42 9.70 -8.48 -0.13
N ASP A 43 10.21 -7.67 0.80
CA ASP A 43 11.63 -7.40 0.94
C ASP A 43 12.35 -8.62 1.52
N PRO A 44 13.61 -8.89 1.14
CA PRO A 44 14.41 -9.96 1.74
C PRO A 44 14.51 -9.94 3.27
N ASN A 45 14.31 -8.79 3.91
CA ASN A 45 14.26 -8.66 5.36
C ASN A 45 12.93 -9.16 5.98
N GLY A 46 11.97 -9.61 5.16
CA GLY A 46 10.65 -10.11 5.56
C GLY A 46 9.55 -9.05 5.67
N THR A 47 9.85 -7.79 5.33
CA THR A 47 8.85 -6.70 5.30
C THR A 47 7.94 -6.85 4.10
N ARG A 48 6.63 -6.85 4.35
CA ARG A 48 5.61 -6.94 3.30
C ARG A 48 4.88 -5.62 3.13
N ILE A 49 4.86 -5.12 1.91
CA ILE A 49 4.30 -3.82 1.54
C ILE A 49 3.12 -4.05 0.61
N LEU A 50 1.93 -3.59 0.99
CA LEU A 50 0.77 -3.51 0.10
C LEU A 50 0.78 -2.15 -0.61
N TYR A 51 0.72 -2.13 -1.92
CA TYR A 51 0.60 -0.93 -2.73
C TYR A 51 -0.83 -0.82 -3.25
N ASP A 52 -1.51 0.31 -3.05
CA ASP A 52 -2.85 0.63 -3.58
C ASP A 52 -3.89 -0.50 -3.43
N ALA A 53 -4.35 -0.74 -2.20
CA ALA A 53 -5.36 -1.77 -1.92
C ALA A 53 -6.63 -1.60 -2.78
N GLY A 54 -7.02 -0.37 -3.05
CA GLY A 54 -8.04 -0.06 -4.03
C GLY A 54 -9.38 -0.74 -3.79
N ARG A 55 -10.07 -1.02 -4.90
CA ARG A 55 -11.38 -1.67 -4.93
C ARG A 55 -11.32 -3.20 -5.09
N THR A 56 -10.17 -3.76 -5.46
CA THR A 56 -10.08 -5.18 -5.85
C THR A 56 -9.37 -6.09 -4.84
N VAL A 57 -8.94 -5.52 -3.70
CA VAL A 57 -8.57 -6.27 -2.49
C VAL A 57 -9.80 -6.42 -1.59
N ALA A 58 -10.13 -7.65 -1.20
CA ALA A 58 -11.38 -8.01 -0.52
C ALA A 58 -11.38 -7.68 0.98
N GLY A 59 -11.09 -6.43 1.32
CA GLY A 59 -11.13 -5.95 2.69
C GLY A 59 -10.01 -6.48 3.60
N PRO A 60 -10.10 -6.22 4.92
CA PRO A 60 -9.10 -6.64 5.91
C PRO A 60 -8.95 -8.17 6.06
N ASN A 61 -9.97 -8.91 5.64
CA ASN A 61 -10.05 -10.36 5.76
C ASN A 61 -9.63 -11.10 4.49
N ASP A 62 -9.23 -10.38 3.43
CA ASP A 62 -8.73 -11.01 2.21
C ASP A 62 -7.60 -11.99 2.57
N PRO A 63 -7.78 -13.32 2.33
CA PRO A 63 -6.86 -14.34 2.81
C PRO A 63 -5.48 -14.23 2.17
N ARG A 64 -5.38 -13.55 1.03
CA ARG A 64 -4.14 -13.37 0.27
C ARG A 64 -3.20 -12.34 0.92
N LEU A 65 -3.74 -11.47 1.78
CA LEU A 65 -2.95 -10.40 2.42
C LEU A 65 -1.90 -10.95 3.38
N GLY A 66 -2.21 -11.97 4.18
CA GLY A 66 -1.33 -12.45 5.25
C GLY A 66 -0.84 -11.31 6.16
N LYS A 67 0.46 -11.29 6.46
CA LYS A 67 1.15 -10.18 7.14
C LYS A 67 1.38 -9.01 6.18
N ILE A 68 0.99 -7.80 6.56
CA ILE A 68 1.35 -6.56 5.87
C ILE A 68 1.93 -5.60 6.92
N ASP A 69 3.12 -5.09 6.66
CA ASP A 69 3.83 -4.18 7.56
C ASP A 69 3.61 -2.72 7.15
N ILE A 70 3.56 -2.47 5.85
CA ILE A 70 3.47 -1.14 5.25
C ILE A 70 2.39 -1.14 4.18
N ILE A 71 1.61 -0.07 4.09
CA ILE A 71 0.71 0.20 2.98
C ILE A 71 1.16 1.50 2.31
N LEU A 72 1.29 1.48 1.00
CA LEU A 72 1.55 2.64 0.17
C LEU A 72 0.27 2.97 -0.59
N VAL A 73 -0.07 4.26 -0.65
CA VAL A 73 -1.16 4.76 -1.48
C VAL A 73 -0.60 5.82 -2.40
N SER A 74 -0.78 5.63 -3.70
CA SER A 74 -0.26 6.54 -4.72
C SER A 74 -1.07 7.84 -4.79
N HIS A 75 -2.41 7.75 -4.73
CA HIS A 75 -3.32 8.89 -4.75
C HIS A 75 -4.74 8.52 -4.28
N MET A 76 -5.65 9.50 -4.25
CA MET A 76 -6.92 9.43 -3.52
C MET A 76 -8.13 8.91 -4.31
N HIS A 77 -7.97 8.54 -5.58
CA HIS A 77 -9.08 7.93 -6.33
C HIS A 77 -9.51 6.61 -5.71
N GLY A 78 -10.80 6.30 -5.86
CA GLY A 78 -11.43 5.15 -5.21
C GLY A 78 -10.79 3.81 -5.55
N ASP A 79 -10.27 3.63 -6.77
CA ASP A 79 -9.54 2.43 -7.20
C ASP A 79 -8.14 2.30 -6.60
N HIS A 80 -7.64 3.30 -5.87
CA HIS A 80 -6.36 3.28 -5.15
C HIS A 80 -6.56 3.28 -3.62
N VAL A 81 -7.29 4.26 -3.10
CA VAL A 81 -7.56 4.36 -1.65
C VAL A 81 -8.59 3.33 -1.17
N GLY A 82 -9.55 2.99 -2.04
CA GLY A 82 -10.65 2.05 -1.77
C GLY A 82 -11.84 2.70 -1.08
N ASN A 83 -12.72 3.40 -1.80
CA ASN A 83 -14.04 3.85 -1.28
C ASN A 83 -15.05 2.71 -1.15
N ALA A 84 -14.85 1.64 -1.90
CA ALA A 84 -15.56 0.37 -1.82
C ALA A 84 -14.57 -0.76 -2.14
N HIS A 85 -15.00 -2.01 -1.99
CA HIS A 85 -14.24 -3.18 -2.42
C HIS A 85 -15.12 -4.38 -2.80
N ASN A 86 -14.51 -5.36 -3.45
CA ASN A 86 -15.12 -6.67 -3.70
C ASN A 86 -15.40 -7.43 -2.40
N LYS A 87 -16.46 -8.23 -2.39
CA LYS A 87 -16.80 -9.05 -1.22
C LYS A 87 -15.75 -10.11 -0.91
N GLU A 88 -15.27 -10.79 -1.95
CA GLU A 88 -14.26 -11.86 -1.90
C GLU A 88 -13.40 -11.82 -3.18
N PRO A 89 -12.20 -12.44 -3.17
CA PRO A 89 -11.44 -12.67 -4.40
C PRO A 89 -12.30 -13.35 -5.48
N ASN A 90 -12.08 -13.01 -6.75
CA ASN A 90 -12.84 -13.50 -7.92
C ASN A 90 -14.32 -13.07 -7.97
N SER A 91 -14.76 -12.13 -7.13
CA SER A 91 -16.13 -11.60 -7.21
C SER A 91 -16.29 -10.65 -8.41
N GLY A 92 -17.28 -10.91 -9.25
CA GLY A 92 -17.51 -10.17 -10.50
C GLY A 92 -16.68 -10.75 -11.65
N SER A 93 -16.21 -9.88 -12.56
CA SER A 93 -15.32 -10.27 -13.66
C SER A 93 -14.23 -9.23 -13.88
N CYS A 94 -13.25 -9.53 -14.74
CA CYS A 94 -12.18 -8.59 -15.05
C CYS A 94 -12.69 -7.26 -15.65
N ALA A 95 -13.72 -7.33 -16.50
CA ALA A 95 -14.33 -6.17 -17.12
C ALA A 95 -15.31 -5.41 -16.19
N ASN A 96 -15.90 -6.11 -15.22
CA ASN A 96 -16.85 -5.55 -14.28
C ASN A 96 -16.63 -6.17 -12.88
N PRO A 97 -15.60 -5.74 -12.15
CA PRO A 97 -15.30 -6.30 -10.84
C PRO A 97 -16.42 -5.96 -9.85
N ASP A 98 -16.65 -6.84 -8.89
CA ASP A 98 -17.52 -6.53 -7.77
C ASP A 98 -16.92 -5.40 -6.93
N VAL A 99 -17.71 -4.38 -6.62
CA VAL A 99 -17.36 -3.27 -5.74
C VAL A 99 -18.52 -2.96 -4.78
N SER A 100 -19.29 -3.99 -4.43
CA SER A 100 -20.54 -3.86 -3.67
C SER A 100 -20.34 -3.57 -2.18
N VAL A 101 -19.15 -3.80 -1.63
CA VAL A 101 -18.89 -3.56 -0.20
C VAL A 101 -18.37 -2.14 -0.01
N SER A 102 -19.19 -1.27 0.59
CA SER A 102 -18.75 0.08 0.94
C SER A 102 -17.63 0.04 1.99
N ALA A 103 -16.58 0.84 1.76
CA ALA A 103 -15.51 1.07 2.74
C ALA A 103 -15.61 2.46 3.39
N LEU A 104 -16.60 3.26 3.00
CA LEU A 104 -16.87 4.58 3.57
C LEU A 104 -17.43 4.46 5.00
N PRO A 105 -17.13 5.43 5.89
CA PRO A 105 -16.33 6.64 5.64
C PRO A 105 -14.82 6.43 5.76
N ASN A 106 -14.33 5.20 6.02
CA ASN A 106 -12.94 4.98 6.40
C ASN A 106 -11.95 4.89 5.23
N SER A 107 -12.24 4.01 4.26
CA SER A 107 -11.41 3.46 3.17
C SER A 107 -10.94 2.03 3.43
N ASN A 108 -10.85 1.25 2.34
CA ASN A 108 -10.35 -0.12 2.34
C ASN A 108 -8.91 -0.16 2.88
N THR A 109 -8.08 0.78 2.44
CA THR A 109 -6.71 0.93 2.93
C THR A 109 -6.65 1.13 4.44
N ALA A 110 -7.45 2.05 5.00
CA ALA A 110 -7.46 2.29 6.44
C ALA A 110 -7.96 1.06 7.22
N ASN A 111 -8.99 0.37 6.70
CA ASN A 111 -9.50 -0.87 7.30
C ASN A 111 -8.43 -1.97 7.33
N ILE A 112 -7.68 -2.16 6.24
CA ILE A 112 -6.59 -3.13 6.16
C ILE A 112 -5.46 -2.73 7.12
N ALA A 113 -5.08 -1.44 7.17
CA ALA A 113 -4.03 -0.97 8.07
C ALA A 113 -4.35 -1.26 9.53
N LEU A 114 -5.59 -1.00 9.96
CA LEU A 114 -6.04 -1.29 11.32
C LEU A 114 -6.00 -2.79 11.63
N ALA A 115 -6.53 -3.62 10.72
CA ALA A 115 -6.57 -5.07 10.91
C ALA A 115 -5.18 -5.72 10.92
N LYS A 116 -4.27 -5.23 10.08
CA LYS A 116 -2.89 -5.76 9.98
C LYS A 116 -1.90 -5.05 10.90
N LYS A 117 -2.32 -3.99 11.61
CA LYS A 117 -1.45 -3.09 12.37
C LYS A 117 -0.31 -2.52 11.51
N ALA A 118 -0.61 -2.25 10.24
CA ALA A 118 0.35 -1.78 9.25
C ALA A 118 0.49 -0.25 9.29
N LYS A 119 1.65 0.24 8.91
CA LYS A 119 1.92 1.67 8.74
C LYS A 119 1.49 2.12 7.35
N ILE A 120 0.85 3.27 7.23
CA ILE A 120 0.51 3.86 5.94
C ILE A 120 1.56 4.92 5.61
N VAL A 121 2.31 4.75 4.52
CA VAL A 121 3.33 5.72 4.09
C VAL A 121 2.86 6.39 2.81
N THR A 122 2.65 7.70 2.87
CA THR A 122 2.09 8.48 1.75
C THR A 122 2.76 9.85 1.64
N GLY A 123 2.68 10.45 0.46
CA GLY A 123 3.16 11.81 0.21
C GLY A 123 2.07 12.87 0.33
N SER A 124 2.44 14.13 0.12
CA SER A 124 1.49 15.24 -0.02
C SER A 124 0.58 15.41 1.22
N GLU A 125 -0.70 15.72 1.01
CA GLU A 125 -1.74 15.99 2.00
C GLU A 125 -2.47 14.71 2.47
N MET A 126 -2.04 13.53 1.99
CA MET A 126 -2.66 12.25 2.33
C MET A 126 -2.43 11.78 3.77
N PRO A 127 -1.27 12.03 4.44
CA PRO A 127 -1.07 11.54 5.79
C PRO A 127 -2.11 12.05 6.82
N PRO A 128 -2.50 13.34 6.85
CA PRO A 128 -3.60 13.80 7.70
C PRO A 128 -4.93 13.08 7.47
N PHE A 129 -5.26 12.74 6.20
CA PHE A 129 -6.46 11.96 5.88
C PHE A 129 -6.43 10.60 6.58
N PHE A 130 -5.35 9.83 6.39
CA PHE A 130 -5.24 8.51 7.01
C PHE A 130 -5.08 8.59 8.53
N ALA A 131 -4.37 9.59 9.07
CA ALA A 131 -4.21 9.77 10.51
C ALA A 131 -5.57 9.98 11.20
N GLY A 132 -6.45 10.80 10.61
CA GLY A 132 -7.81 11.02 11.12
C GLY A 132 -8.64 9.74 11.11
N ARG A 133 -8.51 8.94 10.06
CA ARG A 133 -9.19 7.64 9.88
C ARG A 133 -8.70 6.57 10.86
N LEU A 134 -7.39 6.45 11.05
CA LEU A 134 -6.81 5.56 12.05
C LEU A 134 -7.30 5.95 13.45
N LYS A 135 -7.20 7.23 13.82
CA LYS A 135 -7.64 7.73 15.12
C LYS A 135 -9.12 7.49 15.38
N ALA A 136 -9.98 7.76 14.40
CA ALA A 136 -11.42 7.59 14.52
C ALA A 136 -11.84 6.12 14.74
N ASN A 137 -10.99 5.17 14.37
CA ASN A 137 -11.25 3.73 14.46
C ASN A 137 -10.32 3.02 15.44
N GLY A 138 -9.78 3.74 16.43
CA GLY A 138 -9.00 3.18 17.54
C GLY A 138 -7.54 2.80 17.20
N GLY A 139 -7.04 3.18 16.02
CA GLY A 139 -5.64 3.05 15.64
C GLY A 139 -4.76 4.24 16.08
N ASP A 140 -3.45 4.10 15.92
CA ASP A 140 -2.50 5.19 16.19
C ASP A 140 -2.39 6.12 14.97
N PRO A 141 -2.77 7.41 15.07
CA PRO A 141 -2.59 8.35 13.97
C PRO A 141 -1.14 8.51 13.51
N ARG A 142 -0.15 8.19 14.36
CA ARG A 142 1.29 8.25 14.02
C ARG A 142 1.72 7.12 13.07
N ASP A 143 0.89 6.10 12.88
CA ASP A 143 1.13 5.08 11.86
C ASP A 143 0.80 5.59 10.44
N SER A 144 0.23 6.78 10.31
CA SER A 144 0.19 7.54 9.05
C SER A 144 1.44 8.41 8.91
N ILE A 145 2.35 8.00 8.03
CA ILE A 145 3.71 8.52 7.90
C ILE A 145 3.85 9.29 6.59
N LEU A 146 4.40 10.51 6.69
CA LEU A 146 4.71 11.36 5.54
C LEU A 146 6.06 10.98 4.92
N ALA A 147 6.05 10.59 3.65
CA ALA A 147 7.20 10.63 2.77
C ALA A 147 7.16 11.94 1.96
N ARG A 148 7.98 12.94 2.31
CA ARG A 148 7.97 14.24 1.61
C ARG A 148 8.55 14.10 0.19
N PHE A 149 8.01 14.86 -0.76
CA PHE A 149 8.60 14.95 -2.09
C PHE A 149 10.05 15.45 -2.02
N GLY A 150 10.95 14.77 -2.73
CA GLY A 150 12.39 15.05 -2.68
C GLY A 150 13.10 14.52 -1.43
N ALA A 151 12.40 13.84 -0.51
CA ALA A 151 12.99 13.17 0.64
C ALA A 151 12.69 11.66 0.61
N SER A 152 13.20 10.94 1.61
CA SER A 152 12.85 9.54 1.86
C SER A 152 12.63 9.29 3.35
N VAL A 153 11.91 8.21 3.65
CA VAL A 153 11.71 7.69 5.00
C VAL A 153 12.09 6.22 5.04
N LYS A 154 12.64 5.75 6.16
CA LYS A 154 12.94 4.33 6.37
C LYS A 154 11.93 3.71 7.31
N VAL A 155 11.20 2.71 6.84
CA VAL A 155 10.16 1.99 7.60
C VAL A 155 10.32 0.50 7.32
N GLY A 156 10.31 -0.34 8.36
CA GLY A 156 10.49 -1.79 8.18
C GLY A 156 11.80 -2.16 7.48
N GLY A 157 12.88 -1.38 7.66
CA GLY A 157 14.14 -1.61 6.94
C GLY A 157 14.14 -1.18 5.47
N VAL A 158 12.99 -0.81 4.89
CA VAL A 158 12.84 -0.35 3.50
C VAL A 158 12.87 1.18 3.44
N THR A 159 13.63 1.72 2.49
CA THR A 159 13.66 3.16 2.20
C THR A 159 12.61 3.50 1.15
N ILE A 160 11.70 4.41 1.48
CA ILE A 160 10.58 4.82 0.63
C ILE A 160 10.77 6.28 0.27
N ALA A 161 10.77 6.58 -1.02
CA ALA A 161 10.79 7.93 -1.58
C ALA A 161 9.60 8.11 -2.51
N THR A 162 9.01 9.31 -2.51
CA THR A 162 7.87 9.65 -3.38
C THR A 162 8.28 10.71 -4.37
N VAL A 163 7.81 10.57 -5.61
CA VAL A 163 7.93 11.59 -6.67
C VAL A 163 6.54 12.05 -7.09
N THR A 164 6.44 13.31 -7.50
CA THR A 164 5.18 13.88 -7.99
C THR A 164 4.84 13.29 -9.37
N ALA A 165 3.63 12.76 -9.52
CA ALA A 165 3.06 12.39 -10.81
C ALA A 165 2.00 13.42 -11.22
N LEU A 166 1.95 13.76 -12.51
CA LEU A 166 0.89 14.60 -13.06
C LEU A 166 -0.35 13.75 -13.33
N HIS A 167 -1.30 13.81 -12.41
CA HIS A 167 -2.58 13.12 -12.51
C HIS A 167 -3.66 13.89 -11.74
N SER A 168 -4.93 13.70 -12.09
CA SER A 168 -6.01 14.20 -11.24
C SER A 168 -5.98 13.46 -9.91
N ASN A 169 -6.17 14.19 -8.81
CA ASN A 169 -6.16 13.59 -7.47
C ASN A 169 -7.34 14.12 -6.65
N GLY A 170 -8.55 13.78 -7.12
CA GLY A 170 -9.79 14.13 -6.44
C GLY A 170 -10.08 13.14 -5.31
N LEU A 171 -10.46 13.65 -4.15
CA LEU A 171 -11.07 12.83 -3.10
C LEU A 171 -12.54 12.56 -3.47
N ASP A 172 -12.98 11.31 -3.35
CA ASP A 172 -14.41 10.98 -3.50
C ASP A 172 -15.24 11.86 -2.53
N PRO A 173 -16.22 12.64 -3.03
CA PRO A 173 -17.03 13.53 -2.19
C PRO A 173 -17.70 12.84 -1.00
N ASP A 174 -17.95 11.53 -1.07
CA ASP A 174 -18.55 10.78 0.02
C ASP A 174 -17.63 10.63 1.25
N TYR A 175 -16.32 10.87 1.12
CA TYR A 175 -15.42 10.98 2.28
C TYR A 175 -15.59 12.28 3.07
N ILE A 176 -16.10 13.33 2.43
CA ILE A 176 -16.32 14.66 3.02
C ILE A 176 -17.67 14.68 3.74
N GLY A 177 -18.70 14.13 3.10
CA GLY A 177 -20.06 14.10 3.63
C GLY A 177 -20.71 15.48 3.75
N GLY A 178 -21.90 15.51 4.34
CA GLY A 178 -22.67 16.76 4.54
C GLY A 178 -23.08 17.45 3.24
N GLU A 179 -23.46 18.72 3.33
CA GLU A 179 -23.87 19.53 2.17
C GLU A 179 -22.71 19.78 1.19
N LEU A 180 -21.48 19.92 1.71
CA LEU A 180 -20.29 20.11 0.88
C LEU A 180 -20.05 18.89 -0.03
N GLY A 181 -20.02 17.67 0.54
CA GLY A 181 -19.86 16.46 -0.25
C GLY A 181 -20.96 16.26 -1.29
N LYS A 182 -22.22 16.59 -0.96
CA LYS A 182 -23.33 16.55 -1.92
C LYS A 182 -23.14 17.53 -3.08
N SER A 183 -22.62 18.74 -2.81
CA SER A 183 -22.41 19.79 -3.83
C SER A 183 -21.26 19.51 -4.80
N MET A 184 -20.44 18.49 -4.53
CA MET A 184 -19.26 18.13 -5.32
C MET A 184 -19.49 16.96 -6.29
N LYS A 185 -20.70 16.38 -6.33
CA LYS A 185 -21.10 15.31 -7.24
C LYS A 185 -21.76 15.87 -8.50
#